data_AF-A0A7L0J0P9-F1
#
_entry.id   AF-A0A7L0J0P9-F1
#
_cell.length_a   1.000
_cell.length_b   1.000
_cell.length_c   1.000
_cell.angle_alpha   90.00
_cell.angle_beta   90.00
_cell.angle_gamma   90.00
#
_symmetry.space_group_name_H-M   'P 1'
#
loop_
_entity.id
_entity.type
_entity.pdbx_description
1 polymer ?
#
loop_
_entity_poly.entity_id
_entity_poly.type
_entity_poly.pdbx_seq_one_letter_code
_entity_poly.pdbx_strand_id
1 'polypeptide(L)' 'GESWGHAATVRLIFHWDNSQRLATLYKSPSQREATIPYHITPHGFRDVQPPAVTQNAGGTEMNPRKRPRREEEE' A
#
# COMPACT_ATOMS: atom_id res chain seq x y z
N GLY A 1 16.87 -23.30 2.75
CA GLY A 1 15.68 -22.43 2.89
C GLY A 1 14.38 -23.18 2.66
N GLU A 2 14.34 -24.10 1.69
CA GLU A 2 13.10 -24.77 1.27
C GLU A 2 12.46 -25.68 2.33
N SER A 3 13.23 -26.25 3.26
CA SER A 3 12.69 -27.06 4.36
C SER A 3 11.74 -26.28 5.29
N TRP A 4 11.87 -24.95 5.34
CA TRP A 4 10.95 -24.06 6.06
C TRP A 4 9.92 -23.41 5.13
N GLY A 5 9.85 -23.88 3.88
CA GLY A 5 8.93 -23.46 2.82
C GLY A 5 7.46 -23.54 3.22
N HIS A 6 7.12 -24.56 3.99
CA HIS A 6 5.74 -24.84 4.40
C HIS A 6 5.37 -24.26 5.77
N ALA A 7 6.35 -23.82 6.57
CA ALA A 7 6.11 -23.35 7.93
C ALA A 7 5.52 -21.92 7.99
N ALA A 8 5.99 -21.03 7.11
CA ALA A 8 5.54 -19.65 7.06
C ALA A 8 4.50 -19.45 5.95
N THR A 9 3.34 -18.93 6.31
CA THR A 9 2.23 -18.61 5.40
C THR A 9 2.41 -17.26 4.69
N VAL A 10 3.26 -16.38 5.23
CA VAL A 10 3.59 -15.07 4.65
C VAL A 10 5.11 -14.88 4.68
N ARG A 11 5.68 -14.39 3.58
CA ARG A 11 7.12 -14.14 3.46
C ARG A 11 7.37 -12.72 2.99
N LEU A 12 8.28 -12.03 3.66
CA LEU A 12 8.78 -10.72 3.23
C LEU A 12 10.25 -10.85 2.86
N ILE A 13 10.61 -10.35 1.69
CA ILE A 13 11.99 -10.26 1.23
C ILE A 13 12.44 -8.81 1.35
N PHE A 14 13.33 -8.55 2.30
CA PHE A 14 13.95 -7.25 2.47
C PHE A 14 15.21 -7.16 1.62
N HIS A 15 15.29 -6.14 0.78
CA HIS A 15 16.43 -5.92 -0.09
C HIS A 15 16.66 -4.42 -0.31
N TRP A 16 17.81 -4.11 -0.90
CA TRP A 16 18.12 -2.77 -1.37
C TRP A 16 17.91 -2.72 -2.88
N ASP A 17 17.32 -1.63 -3.34
CA ASP A 17 17.36 -1.21 -4.74
C ASP A 17 18.02 0.16 -4.78
N ASN A 18 19.26 0.19 -5.27
CA ASN A 18 20.16 1.35 -5.15
C ASN A 18 20.27 1.81 -3.68
N SER A 19 19.84 3.04 -3.38
CA SER A 19 19.83 3.63 -2.04
C SER A 19 18.48 3.50 -1.31
N GLN A 20 17.48 2.88 -1.93
CA GLN A 20 16.14 2.67 -1.36
C GLN A 20 16.04 1.28 -0.74
N ARG A 21 15.49 1.19 0.47
CA ARG A 21 15.12 -0.10 1.08
C ARG A 21 13.73 -0.51 0.60
N LEU A 22 13.61 -1.73 0.11
CA LEU A 22 12.37 -2.31 -0.39
C LEU A 22 12.03 -3.61 0.34
N ALA A 23 10.74 -3.83 0.57
CA ALA A 23 10.19 -5.05 1.11
C ALA A 23 9.22 -5.65 0.08
N THR A 24 9.49 -6.88 -0.35
CA THR A 24 8.61 -7.61 -1.28
C THR A 24 7.84 -8.66 -0.54
N LEU A 25 6.51 -8.61 -0.65
CA LEU A 25 5.64 -9.69 -0.23
C LEU A 25 5.75 -10.84 -1.22
N TYR A 26 6.22 -11.99 -0.75
CA TYR A 26 6.44 -13.18 -1.57
C TYR A 26 5.59 -14.34 -1.06
N LYS A 27 4.94 -15.06 -1.98
CA LYS A 27 4.13 -16.27 -1.71
C LYS A 27 3.18 -16.12 -0.50
N SER A 28 2.20 -15.22 -0.61
CA SER A 28 1.08 -15.09 0.34
C SER A 28 -0.18 -15.75 -0.21
N PRO A 29 -0.98 -16.46 0.62
CA PRO A 29 -2.22 -17.09 0.17
C PRO A 29 -3.35 -16.09 -0.13
N SER A 30 -3.31 -14.89 0.45
CA SER A 30 -4.41 -13.91 0.39
C SER A 30 -4.06 -12.62 -0.35
N GLN A 31 -2.78 -12.37 -0.62
CA GLN A 31 -2.30 -11.12 -1.19
C GLN A 31 -1.38 -11.39 -2.37
N ARG A 32 -1.50 -10.54 -3.40
CA ARG A 32 -0.59 -10.59 -4.55
C ARG A 32 0.80 -10.17 -4.15
N GLU A 33 1.79 -10.64 -4.89
CA GLU A 33 3.15 -10.15 -4.79
C GLU A 33 3.18 -8.64 -5.05
N ALA A 34 3.83 -7.92 -4.14
CA ALA A 34 3.91 -6.48 -4.15
C ALA A 34 5.21 -6.05 -3.47
N THR A 35 5.81 -4.97 -3.96
CA THR A 35 7.04 -4.40 -3.40
C THR A 35 6.76 -2.98 -2.94
N ILE A 36 7.10 -2.69 -1.69
CA ILE A 36 6.93 -1.35 -1.10
C ILE A 36 8.26 -0.82 -0.58
N PRO A 37 8.50 0.50 -0.67
CA PRO A 37 9.63 1.12 -0.03
C PRO A 37 9.36 1.33 1.48
N TYR A 38 10.42 1.37 2.29
CA TYR A 38 10.33 1.69 3.72
C TYR A 38 11.60 2.38 4.23
N HIS A 39 11.52 2.98 5.42
CA HIS A 39 12.66 3.52 6.16
C HIS A 39 12.85 2.83 7.50
N ILE A 40 14.10 2.70 7.93
CA ILE A 40 14.45 2.33 9.31
C ILE A 40 15.06 3.56 9.96
N THR A 41 14.44 4.02 11.04
CA THR A 41 14.91 5.11 11.88
C THR A 41 15.37 4.54 13.24
N PRO A 42 16.03 5.32 14.11
CA PRO A 42 16.27 4.91 15.50
C PRO A 42 14.99 4.53 16.26
N HIS A 43 13.83 5.00 15.79
CA HIS A 43 12.51 4.67 16.34
C HIS A 43 11.84 3.47 15.64
N GLY A 44 12.56 2.73 14.80
CA GLY A 44 12.06 1.56 14.07
C GLY A 44 11.59 1.84 12.63
N PHE A 45 10.71 0.97 12.13
CA PHE A 45 10.17 1.00 10.76
C PHE A 45 9.23 2.18 10.54
N ARG A 46 9.38 2.85 9.40
CA ARG A 46 8.55 3.97 8.96
C ARG A 46 8.17 3.82 7.49
N ASP A 47 7.02 4.37 7.16
CA ASP A 47 6.57 4.50 5.78
C ASP A 47 7.42 5.53 5.02
N VAL A 48 7.48 5.40 3.70
CA VAL A 48 8.04 6.43 2.82
C VAL A 48 6.91 7.40 2.50
N GLN A 49 7.10 8.67 2.86
CA GLN A 49 6.11 9.69 2.53
C GLN A 49 5.91 9.73 1.02
N PRO A 50 4.67 9.60 0.51
CA PRO A 50 4.43 9.83 -0.91
C PRO A 50 4.80 11.28 -1.24
N PRO A 51 5.30 11.56 -2.45
CA PRO A 51 5.57 12.92 -2.86
C PRO A 51 4.29 13.75 -2.69
N ALA A 52 4.44 14.95 -2.12
CA ALA A 52 3.31 15.83 -1.85
C ALA A 52 2.48 16.00 -3.11
N VAL A 53 1.23 15.53 -3.07
CA VAL A 53 0.28 15.77 -4.14
C VAL A 53 -0.03 17.26 -4.10
N THR A 54 0.46 18.02 -5.09
CA THR A 54 0.01 19.40 -5.31
C THR A 54 -1.47 19.32 -5.64
N GLN A 55 -2.33 19.41 -4.63
CA GLN A 55 -3.76 19.58 -4.82
C GLN A 55 -3.94 20.98 -5.39
N ASN A 56 -3.93 21.08 -6.71
CA ASN A 56 -4.53 22.23 -7.37
C ASN A 56 -6.01 22.21 -6.98
N ALA A 57 -6.37 23.08 -6.04
CA ALA A 57 -7.75 23.32 -5.67
C ALA A 57 -8.50 23.85 -6.90
N GLY A 58 -9.19 22.96 -7.61
CA GLY A 58 -9.91 23.31 -8.82
C GLY A 58 -10.80 22.18 -9.30
N GLY A 59 -12.04 22.14 -8.79
CA GLY A 59 -13.13 21.37 -9.39
C GLY A 59 -13.79 20.38 -8.44
N THR A 60 -15.00 20.71 -8.01
CA THR A 60 -15.96 19.83 -7.36
C THR A 60 -16.25 18.60 -8.24
N GLU A 61 -15.47 17.53 -8.12
CA GLU A 61 -15.83 16.25 -8.73
C GLU A 61 -16.92 15.56 -7.89
N MET A 62 -18.13 15.64 -8.40
CA MET A 62 -19.30 14.91 -7.93
C MET A 62 -19.01 13.42 -8.09
N ASN A 63 -18.89 12.69 -6.97
CA ASN A 63 -18.66 11.25 -6.97
C ASN A 63 -19.83 10.50 -7.64
N PRO A 64 -19.64 9.80 -8.77
CA PRO A 64 -20.71 9.10 -9.49
C PRO A 64 -21.30 7.92 -8.71
N ARG A 65 -20.70 7.53 -7.57
CA ARG A 65 -21.22 6.47 -6.68
C ARG A 65 -22.26 6.96 -5.67
N LYS A 66 -22.50 8.27 -5.55
CA LYS A 66 -23.60 8.78 -4.72
C LYS A 66 -24.91 8.67 -5.50
N ARG A 67 -25.75 7.71 -5.12
CA ARG A 67 -27.15 7.65 -5.60
C ARG A 67 -27.87 8.94 -5.17
N PRO A 68 -28.54 9.66 -6.09
CA PRO A 68 -29.33 10.82 -5.71
C PRO A 68 -30.46 10.36 -4.77
N ARG A 69 -30.58 11.03 -3.62
CA ARG A 69 -31.70 10.81 -2.71
C ARG A 69 -32.94 11.34 -3.40
N ARG A 70 -33.86 10.44 -3.78
CA ARG A 70 -35.18 10.82 -4.28
C ARG A 70 -35.93 11.43 -3.09
N GLU A 71 -36.30 12.69 -3.18
CA GLU A 71 -37.30 13.25 -2.27
C GLU A 71 -38.63 12.56 -2.61
N GLU A 72 -39.24 11.91 -1.61
CA GLU A 72 -40.58 11.35 -1.73
C GLU A 72 -41.55 12.53 -1.69
N GLU A 73 -42.18 12.84 -2.82
CA GLU A 73 -43.32 13.75 -2.89
C GLU A 73 -44.57 12.99 -2.42
N GLU A 74 -45.31 13.63 -1.50
CA GLU A 74 -46.52 13.18 -0.81
C GLU A 74 -47.73 13.00 -1.74
#